data_AF-A0A9D8DI10-F1
#
_entry.id   AF-A0A9D8DI10-F1
#
_cell.length_a   1.000
_cell.length_b   1.000
_cell.length_c   1.000
_cell.angle_alpha   90.00
_cell.angle_beta   90.00
_cell.angle_gamma   90.00
#
_symmetry.space_group_name_H-M   'P 1'
#
loop_
_entity.id
_entity.type
_entity.pdbx_description
1 polymer ?
#
loop_
_entity_poly.entity_id
_entity_poly.type
_entity_poly.pdbx_seq_one_letter_code
_entity_poly.pdbx_strand_id
1 'polypeptide(L)'
;MSIFGNTPDFLLIVVGILVIIAAILILVAGRRDDDVGGTRTQTRYVGTITILTLFVTLLAFYSVVRALTQFIVDGHDDNSLYRDALDNGLLMIAAGIVFVFHYRRSEALAPAGKLACGATGAVARAAHYGICFVAAVLALTAAAKAVYGIFQIIAPGVFGGSGSALPGGFDVPPALEAIVGESGFEVGGVDGDVARQQGIADLLSYGSLALASVVIFLRSWNAVPENR
;
A
#
# COMPACT_ATOMS: atom_id res chain seq x y z
N MET A 1 16.51 16.14 -10.46
CA MET A 1 15.36 15.24 -10.25
C MET A 1 15.88 13.94 -9.66
N SER A 2 16.04 13.87 -8.33
CA SER A 2 16.61 12.70 -7.66
C SER A 2 15.53 11.64 -7.48
N ILE A 3 15.63 10.56 -8.26
CA ILE A 3 14.76 9.36 -8.13
C ILE A 3 14.87 8.72 -6.73
N PHE A 4 15.85 9.14 -5.90
CA PHE A 4 16.11 8.62 -4.56
C PHE A 4 15.68 9.56 -3.41
N GLY A 5 14.97 10.66 -3.69
CA GLY A 5 14.66 11.68 -2.67
C GLY A 5 13.52 11.34 -1.70
N ASN A 6 12.57 10.49 -2.12
CA ASN A 6 11.45 10.07 -1.29
C ASN A 6 11.48 8.54 -1.14
N THR A 7 11.87 8.07 0.04
CA THR A 7 11.77 6.66 0.42
C THR A 7 10.40 5.99 0.19
N PRO A 8 9.23 6.67 0.27
CA PRO A 8 7.95 6.04 -0.10
C PRO A 8 7.86 5.69 -1.59
N ASP A 9 8.42 6.52 -2.48
CA ASP A 9 8.30 6.33 -3.94
C ASP A 9 9.13 5.13 -4.39
N PHE A 10 10.33 4.95 -3.82
CA PHE A 10 11.18 3.80 -4.12
C PHE A 10 10.53 2.47 -3.74
N LEU A 11 9.89 2.39 -2.56
CA LEU A 11 9.21 1.17 -2.14
C LEU A 11 8.03 0.84 -3.06
N LEU A 12 7.24 1.83 -3.46
CA LEU A 12 6.14 1.63 -4.41
C LEU A 12 6.67 1.13 -5.77
N ILE A 13 7.79 1.67 -6.25
CA ILE A 13 8.44 1.20 -7.48
C ILE A 13 8.87 -0.26 -7.33
N VAL A 14 9.55 -0.62 -6.24
CA VAL A 14 10.01 -2.00 -6.00
C VAL A 14 8.82 -2.97 -5.91
N VAL A 15 7.78 -2.63 -5.15
CA VAL A 15 6.57 -3.45 -5.03
C VAL A 15 5.89 -3.58 -6.40
N GLY A 16 5.80 -2.50 -7.17
CA GLY A 16 5.27 -2.52 -8.53
C GLY A 16 6.05 -3.46 -9.47
N ILE A 17 7.38 -3.45 -9.39
CA ILE A 17 8.24 -4.37 -10.14
C ILE A 17 7.97 -5.83 -9.72
N LEU A 18 7.85 -6.10 -8.42
CA LEU A 18 7.54 -7.44 -7.91
C LEU A 18 6.18 -7.96 -8.40
N VAL A 19 5.18 -7.08 -8.49
CA VAL A 19 3.86 -7.40 -9.07
C VAL A 19 3.97 -7.73 -10.55
N ILE A 20 4.76 -6.98 -11.32
CA ILE A 20 5.01 -7.25 -12.74
C ILE A 20 5.72 -8.61 -12.90
N ILE A 21 6.70 -8.92 -12.06
CA ILE A 21 7.39 -10.22 -12.07
C ILE A 21 6.38 -11.34 -11.78
N ALA A 22 5.52 -11.20 -10.76
CA ALA A 22 4.48 -12.19 -10.45
C ALA A 22 3.52 -12.40 -11.63
N ALA A 23 3.10 -11.33 -12.30
CA ALA A 23 2.30 -11.39 -13.52
C ALA A 23 3.01 -12.16 -14.64
N ILE A 24 4.29 -11.87 -14.91
CA ILE A 24 5.08 -12.59 -15.92
C ILE A 24 5.19 -14.08 -15.58
N LEU A 25 5.42 -14.43 -14.31
CA LEU A 25 5.50 -15.83 -13.88
C LEU A 25 4.20 -16.59 -14.14
N ILE A 26 3.03 -15.96 -13.95
CA ILE A 26 1.72 -16.54 -14.31
C ILE A 26 1.61 -16.74 -15.82
N LEU A 27 2.01 -15.74 -16.61
CA LEU A 27 1.94 -15.82 -18.07
C LEU A 27 2.84 -16.94 -18.63
N VAL A 28 3.99 -17.17 -17.99
CA VAL A 28 4.95 -18.22 -18.39
C VAL A 28 4.55 -19.61 -17.84
N ALA A 29 3.75 -19.68 -16.78
CA ALA A 29 3.34 -20.94 -16.17
C ALA A 29 2.63 -21.87 -17.18
N GLY A 30 3.04 -23.14 -17.20
CA GLY A 30 2.41 -24.19 -18.01
C GLY A 30 2.62 -24.05 -19.53
N ARG A 31 3.72 -23.43 -20.00
CA ARG A 31 4.00 -23.20 -21.44
C ARG A 31 4.12 -24.46 -22.29
N ARG A 32 4.36 -25.63 -21.69
CA ARG A 32 4.83 -26.84 -22.39
C ARG A 32 3.76 -27.84 -22.84
N ASP A 33 2.50 -27.65 -22.45
CA ASP A 33 1.45 -28.64 -22.71
C ASP A 33 0.50 -28.18 -23.84
N ASP A 34 -0.08 -29.12 -24.60
CA ASP A 34 -1.07 -28.79 -25.63
C ASP A 34 -2.42 -28.40 -25.00
N ASP A 35 -2.97 -27.23 -25.38
CA ASP A 35 -4.25 -26.70 -24.86
C ASP A 35 -5.33 -26.75 -25.95
N VAL A 36 -5.86 -27.94 -26.21
CA VAL A 36 -6.93 -28.16 -27.20
C VAL A 36 -8.23 -27.42 -26.83
N GLY A 37 -8.45 -27.16 -25.53
CA GLY A 37 -9.67 -26.49 -25.03
C GLY A 37 -9.60 -24.97 -24.95
N GLY A 38 -8.45 -24.34 -25.22
CA GLY A 38 -8.26 -22.89 -25.10
C GLY A 38 -8.39 -22.33 -23.67
N THR A 39 -8.53 -23.20 -22.67
CA THR A 39 -8.78 -22.80 -21.28
C THR A 39 -7.53 -22.26 -20.60
N ARG A 40 -6.34 -22.65 -21.05
CA ARG A 40 -5.06 -22.23 -20.46
C ARG A 40 -4.82 -20.74 -20.66
N THR A 41 -5.02 -20.26 -21.88
CA THR A 41 -4.84 -18.84 -22.21
C THR A 41 -5.82 -17.99 -21.40
N GLN A 42 -7.07 -18.44 -21.26
CA GLN A 42 -8.06 -17.78 -20.44
C GLN A 42 -7.65 -17.74 -18.95
N THR A 43 -7.18 -18.85 -18.39
CA THR A 43 -6.73 -18.90 -16.99
C THR A 43 -5.51 -18.01 -16.73
N ARG A 44 -4.54 -17.94 -17.67
CA ARG A 44 -3.40 -17.02 -17.56
C ARG A 44 -3.83 -15.57 -17.55
N TYR A 45 -4.71 -15.19 -18.47
CA TYR A 45 -5.26 -13.84 -18.57
C TYR A 45 -5.99 -13.46 -17.28
N VAL A 46 -6.94 -14.30 -16.84
CA VAL A 46 -7.73 -14.03 -15.64
C VAL A 46 -6.83 -13.99 -14.41
N GLY A 47 -5.89 -14.93 -14.23
CA GLY A 47 -4.95 -14.93 -13.11
C GLY A 47 -4.06 -13.68 -13.06
N THR A 48 -3.57 -13.23 -14.22
CA THR A 48 -2.75 -12.01 -14.32
C THR A 48 -3.54 -10.76 -13.97
N ILE A 49 -4.74 -10.60 -14.54
CA ILE A 49 -5.61 -9.45 -14.25
C ILE A 49 -6.03 -9.45 -12.78
N THR A 50 -6.31 -10.62 -12.18
CA THR A 50 -6.65 -10.71 -10.75
C THR A 50 -5.53 -10.17 -9.86
N ILE A 51 -4.25 -10.48 -10.16
CA ILE A 51 -3.13 -9.92 -9.39
C ILE A 51 -3.01 -8.40 -9.57
N LEU A 52 -3.07 -7.92 -10.81
CA LEU A 52 -2.93 -6.49 -11.08
C LEU A 52 -4.05 -5.68 -10.40
N THR A 53 -5.28 -6.16 -10.50
CA THR A 53 -6.45 -5.49 -9.91
C THR A 53 -6.46 -5.59 -8.39
N LEU A 54 -5.98 -6.69 -7.81
CA LEU A 54 -5.74 -6.81 -6.37
C LEU A 54 -4.76 -5.74 -5.89
N PHE A 55 -3.62 -5.60 -6.56
CA PHE A 55 -2.59 -4.63 -6.21
C PHE A 55 -3.14 -3.19 -6.26
N VAL A 56 -3.83 -2.83 -7.35
CA VAL A 56 -4.45 -1.51 -7.50
C VAL A 56 -5.53 -1.27 -6.43
N THR A 57 -6.36 -2.27 -6.12
CA THR A 57 -7.39 -2.16 -5.08
C THR A 57 -6.79 -1.88 -3.71
N LEU A 58 -5.70 -2.57 -3.34
CA LEU A 58 -5.03 -2.35 -2.05
C LEU A 58 -4.34 -1.00 -1.96
N LEU A 59 -3.71 -0.52 -3.05
CA LEU A 59 -3.13 0.82 -3.08
C LEU A 59 -4.20 1.91 -2.99
N ALA A 60 -5.30 1.77 -3.73
CA ALA A 60 -6.41 2.70 -3.66
C ALA A 60 -7.06 2.73 -2.26
N PHE A 61 -7.22 1.56 -1.62
CA PHE A 61 -7.67 1.46 -0.23
C PHE A 61 -6.75 2.22 0.73
N TYR A 62 -5.42 2.03 0.60
CA TYR A 62 -4.45 2.78 1.40
C TYR A 62 -4.59 4.29 1.20
N SER A 63 -4.69 4.76 -0.05
CA SER A 63 -4.87 6.19 -0.36
C SER A 63 -6.14 6.75 0.26
N VAL A 64 -7.25 6.01 0.23
CA VAL A 64 -8.52 6.40 0.86
C VAL A 64 -8.37 6.53 2.37
N VAL A 65 -7.80 5.53 3.05
CA VAL A 65 -7.63 5.59 4.52
C VAL A 65 -6.73 6.75 4.91
N ARG A 66 -5.68 7.02 4.13
CA ARG A 66 -4.78 8.15 4.37
C ARG A 66 -5.49 9.49 4.23
N ALA A 67 -6.21 9.70 3.12
CA ALA A 67 -6.97 10.93 2.90
C ALA A 67 -8.03 11.15 3.99
N LEU A 68 -8.76 10.10 4.38
CA LEU A 68 -9.74 10.18 5.47
C LEU A 68 -9.10 10.49 6.82
N THR A 69 -7.93 9.91 7.09
CA THR A 69 -7.26 10.16 8.37
C THR A 69 -6.71 11.58 8.44
N GLN A 70 -6.14 12.09 7.35
CA GLN A 70 -5.70 13.49 7.25
C GLN A 70 -6.90 14.45 7.42
N PHE A 71 -8.04 14.15 6.78
CA PHE A 71 -9.26 14.93 6.95
C PHE A 71 -9.74 15.00 8.41
N ILE A 72 -9.70 13.88 9.14
CA ILE A 72 -10.08 13.83 10.56
C ILE A 72 -9.10 14.62 11.44
N VAL A 73 -7.81 14.58 11.10
CA VAL A 73 -6.74 15.13 11.91
C VAL A 73 -6.59 16.65 11.72
N ASP A 74 -6.63 17.13 10.48
CA ASP A 74 -6.37 18.54 10.17
C ASP A 74 -7.58 19.43 10.44
N GLY A 75 -8.81 18.87 10.45
CA GLY A 75 -10.04 19.57 10.82
C GLY A 75 -10.37 20.82 9.98
N HIS A 76 -9.58 21.12 8.96
CA HIS A 76 -9.73 22.28 8.08
C HIS A 76 -10.56 21.89 6.85
N ASP A 77 -11.47 22.77 6.45
CA ASP A 77 -12.32 22.61 5.26
C ASP A 77 -11.50 22.80 3.96
N ASP A 78 -10.50 21.95 3.74
CA ASP A 78 -9.76 21.92 2.48
C ASP A 78 -10.48 21.03 1.46
N ASN A 79 -11.09 21.67 0.47
CA ASN A 79 -11.76 21.02 -0.65
C ASN A 79 -10.83 20.07 -1.44
N SER A 80 -9.51 20.24 -1.38
CA SER A 80 -8.55 19.36 -2.06
C SER A 80 -8.53 17.96 -1.43
N LEU A 81 -8.48 17.86 -0.09
CA LEU A 81 -8.50 16.58 0.64
C LEU A 81 -9.79 15.79 0.37
N TYR A 82 -10.93 16.49 0.28
CA TYR A 82 -12.21 15.85 -0.05
C TYR A 82 -12.22 15.27 -1.47
N ARG A 83 -11.70 16.02 -2.46
CA ARG A 83 -11.59 15.55 -3.84
C ARG A 83 -10.64 14.36 -3.96
N ASP A 84 -9.49 14.42 -3.29
CA ASP A 84 -8.53 13.33 -3.27
C ASP A 84 -9.14 12.06 -2.64
N ALA A 85 -9.86 12.20 -1.52
CA ALA A 85 -10.56 11.07 -0.90
C ALA A 85 -11.63 10.47 -1.84
N LEU A 86 -12.40 11.31 -2.55
CA LEU A 86 -13.39 10.87 -3.52
C LEU A 86 -12.77 10.16 -4.73
N ASP A 87 -11.75 10.75 -5.34
CA ASP A 87 -11.09 10.20 -6.53
C ASP A 87 -10.46 8.83 -6.22
N ASN A 88 -9.75 8.74 -5.09
CA ASN A 88 -9.20 7.47 -4.61
C ASN A 88 -10.29 6.47 -4.21
N GLY A 89 -11.40 6.94 -3.64
CA GLY A 89 -12.55 6.11 -3.28
C GLY A 89 -13.22 5.48 -4.50
N LEU A 90 -13.44 6.27 -5.55
CA LEU A 90 -13.98 5.80 -6.83
C LEU A 90 -13.04 4.81 -7.50
N LEU A 91 -11.73 5.08 -7.49
CA LEU A 91 -10.72 4.16 -8.00
C LEU A 91 -10.73 2.83 -7.23
N MET A 92 -10.84 2.88 -5.89
CA MET A 92 -10.92 1.69 -5.04
C MET A 92 -12.15 0.85 -5.37
N ILE A 93 -13.32 1.48 -5.53
CA ILE A 93 -14.57 0.79 -5.88
C ILE A 93 -14.44 0.15 -7.27
N ALA A 94 -13.97 0.91 -8.27
CA ALA A 94 -13.81 0.42 -9.63
C ALA A 94 -12.83 -0.77 -9.69
N ALA A 95 -11.65 -0.62 -9.08
CA ALA A 95 -10.65 -1.70 -9.02
C ALA A 95 -11.18 -2.92 -8.25
N GLY A 96 -11.89 -2.70 -7.15
CA GLY A 96 -12.49 -3.75 -6.33
C GLY A 96 -13.56 -4.55 -7.08
N ILE A 97 -14.43 -3.88 -7.87
CA ILE A 97 -15.43 -4.56 -8.71
C ILE A 97 -14.73 -5.44 -9.76
N VAL A 98 -13.72 -4.92 -10.45
CA VAL A 98 -12.95 -5.66 -11.45
C VAL A 98 -12.23 -6.86 -10.80
N PHE A 99 -11.60 -6.65 -9.64
CA PHE A 99 -10.96 -7.71 -8.86
C PHE A 99 -11.96 -8.81 -8.51
N VAL A 100 -13.11 -8.48 -7.91
CA VAL A 100 -14.12 -9.48 -7.53
C VAL A 100 -14.65 -10.23 -8.74
N PHE A 101 -14.88 -9.54 -9.87
CA PHE A 101 -15.30 -10.19 -11.11
C PHE A 101 -14.27 -11.20 -11.61
N HIS A 102 -13.00 -10.81 -11.73
CA HIS A 102 -11.94 -11.69 -12.22
C HIS A 102 -11.58 -12.79 -11.22
N TYR A 103 -11.65 -12.52 -9.92
CA TYR A 103 -11.45 -13.50 -8.87
C TYR A 103 -12.53 -14.59 -8.91
N ARG A 104 -13.81 -14.21 -8.95
CA ARG A 104 -14.93 -15.17 -9.09
C ARG A 104 -14.85 -15.94 -10.41
N ARG A 105 -14.43 -15.27 -11.49
CA ARG A 105 -14.21 -15.94 -12.78
C ARG A 105 -13.05 -16.94 -12.70
N SER A 106 -11.99 -16.64 -11.95
CA SER A 106 -10.87 -17.55 -11.75
C SER A 106 -11.28 -18.81 -11.00
N GLU A 107 -12.13 -18.68 -9.97
CA GLU A 107 -12.68 -19.82 -9.23
C GLU A 107 -13.60 -20.68 -10.11
N ALA A 108 -14.33 -20.08 -11.06
CA ALA A 108 -15.15 -20.83 -12.01
C ALA A 108 -14.32 -21.64 -13.03
N LEU A 109 -13.12 -21.16 -13.39
CA LEU A 109 -12.22 -21.84 -14.33
C LEU A 109 -11.37 -22.92 -13.66
N ALA A 110 -11.07 -22.76 -12.37
CA ALA A 110 -10.31 -23.72 -11.58
C ALA A 110 -10.89 -23.82 -10.15
N PRO A 111 -12.01 -24.56 -9.95
CA PRO A 111 -12.64 -24.69 -8.65
C PRO A 111 -11.66 -25.22 -7.59
N ALA A 112 -11.70 -24.67 -6.38
CA ALA A 112 -10.73 -24.93 -5.30
C ALA A 112 -10.55 -26.42 -4.91
N GLY A 113 -11.55 -27.27 -5.15
CA GLY A 113 -11.45 -28.73 -4.97
C GLY A 113 -10.73 -29.47 -6.10
N LYS A 114 -10.32 -28.75 -7.16
CA LYS A 114 -9.66 -29.26 -8.36
C LYS A 114 -8.67 -28.21 -8.87
N LEU A 115 -7.61 -27.89 -8.11
CA LEU A 115 -6.37 -27.42 -8.73
C LEU A 115 -5.84 -28.56 -9.61
N ALA A 116 -6.47 -28.70 -10.77
CA ALA A 116 -6.53 -29.93 -11.54
C ALA A 116 -5.13 -30.40 -11.92
N CYS A 117 -4.93 -31.70 -11.99
CA CYS A 117 -3.73 -32.26 -12.57
C CYS A 117 -3.56 -31.70 -14.00
N GLY A 118 -2.34 -31.33 -14.39
CA GLY A 118 -2.02 -30.78 -15.72
C GLY A 118 -1.84 -29.26 -15.79
N ALA A 119 -1.74 -28.75 -17.01
CA ALA A 119 -1.32 -27.38 -17.34
C ALA A 119 -2.18 -26.29 -16.69
N THR A 120 -3.50 -26.42 -16.75
CA THR A 120 -4.45 -25.42 -16.24
C THR A 120 -4.37 -25.28 -14.71
N GLY A 121 -4.20 -26.39 -13.99
CA GLY A 121 -4.00 -26.33 -12.54
C GLY A 121 -2.62 -25.78 -12.15
N ALA A 122 -1.59 -25.98 -12.98
CA ALA A 122 -0.30 -25.32 -12.76
C ALA A 122 -0.40 -23.79 -12.85
N VAL A 123 -1.17 -23.27 -13.82
CA VAL A 123 -1.44 -21.83 -13.94
C VAL A 123 -2.29 -21.33 -12.77
N ALA A 124 -3.34 -22.06 -12.39
CA ALA A 124 -4.19 -21.69 -11.26
C ALA A 124 -3.42 -21.64 -9.92
N ARG A 125 -2.51 -22.59 -9.70
CA ARG A 125 -1.57 -22.58 -8.57
C ARG A 125 -0.64 -21.37 -8.63
N ALA A 126 -0.03 -21.10 -9.79
CA ALA A 126 0.84 -19.94 -9.96
C ALA A 126 0.09 -18.62 -9.66
N ALA A 127 -1.17 -18.51 -10.07
CA ALA A 127 -2.00 -17.35 -9.76
C ALA A 127 -2.27 -17.20 -8.25
N HIS A 128 -2.62 -18.29 -7.56
CA HIS A 128 -2.81 -18.27 -6.10
C HIS A 128 -1.52 -17.91 -5.35
N TYR A 129 -0.39 -18.51 -5.72
CA TYR A 129 0.91 -18.18 -5.13
C TYR A 129 1.30 -16.73 -5.42
N GLY A 130 1.00 -16.21 -6.60
CA GLY A 130 1.24 -14.80 -6.92
C GLY A 130 0.37 -13.86 -6.08
N ILE A 131 -0.91 -14.18 -5.85
CA ILE A 131 -1.79 -13.42 -4.94
C ILE A 131 -1.21 -13.43 -3.52
N CYS A 132 -0.83 -14.61 -3.01
CA CYS A 132 -0.21 -14.75 -1.70
C CYS A 132 1.08 -13.93 -1.60
N PHE A 133 1.94 -13.99 -2.61
CA PHE A 133 3.19 -13.27 -2.65
C PHE A 133 2.98 -11.74 -2.60
N VAL A 134 2.10 -11.21 -3.45
CA VAL A 134 1.79 -9.77 -3.47
C VAL A 134 1.19 -9.31 -2.14
N ALA A 135 0.23 -10.07 -1.59
CA ALA A 135 -0.37 -9.77 -0.29
C ALA A 135 0.66 -9.80 0.84
N ALA A 136 1.58 -10.78 0.87
CA ALA A 136 2.64 -10.86 1.87
C ALA A 136 3.63 -9.69 1.78
N VAL A 137 4.07 -9.32 0.56
CA VAL A 137 4.98 -8.19 0.35
C VAL A 137 4.35 -6.88 0.79
N LEU A 138 3.08 -6.65 0.45
CA LEU A 138 2.33 -5.48 0.90
C LEU A 138 2.15 -5.47 2.41
N ALA A 139 1.78 -6.60 3.02
CA ALA A 139 1.65 -6.74 4.46
C ALA A 139 2.95 -6.41 5.19
N LEU A 140 4.09 -6.94 4.73
CA LEU A 140 5.40 -6.69 5.33
C LEU A 140 5.84 -5.23 5.19
N THR A 141 5.65 -4.65 3.99
CA THR A 141 6.02 -3.25 3.73
C THR A 141 5.17 -2.31 4.58
N ALA A 142 3.85 -2.57 4.65
CA ALA A 142 2.92 -1.80 5.45
C ALA A 142 3.19 -1.97 6.96
N ALA A 143 3.44 -3.19 7.43
CA ALA A 143 3.79 -3.43 8.83
C ALA A 143 5.09 -2.72 9.24
N ALA A 144 6.14 -2.77 8.41
CA ALA A 144 7.39 -2.07 8.68
C ALA A 144 7.18 -0.55 8.78
N LYS A 145 6.35 0.02 7.90
CA LYS A 145 5.99 1.45 7.93
C LYS A 145 5.12 1.81 9.14
N ALA A 146 4.15 0.97 9.50
CA ALA A 146 3.34 1.16 10.70
C ALA A 146 4.20 1.15 11.98
N VAL A 147 5.12 0.19 12.11
CA VAL A 147 6.07 0.13 13.23
C VAL A 147 6.96 1.37 13.28
N TYR A 148 7.45 1.84 12.14
CA TYR A 148 8.20 3.10 12.07
C TYR A 148 7.35 4.31 12.52
N GLY A 149 6.07 4.37 12.14
CA GLY A 149 5.13 5.39 12.60
C GLY A 149 4.97 5.41 14.12
N ILE A 150 4.97 4.25 14.79
CA ILE A 150 4.95 4.18 16.27
C ILE A 150 6.18 4.87 16.87
N PHE A 151 7.37 4.62 16.31
CA PHE A 151 8.59 5.28 16.79
C PHE A 151 8.55 6.80 16.59
N GLN A 152 7.97 7.29 15.49
CA GLN A 152 7.78 8.73 15.27
C GLN A 152 6.81 9.35 16.28
N ILE A 153 5.75 8.64 16.68
CA ILE A 153 4.80 9.12 17.70
C ILE A 153 5.46 9.20 19.08
N ILE A 154 6.30 8.22 19.43
CA ILE A 154 6.96 8.15 20.76
C ILE A 154 8.11 9.16 20.87
N ALA A 155 8.89 9.33 19.82
CA ALA A 155 10.10 10.14 19.82
C ALA A 155 10.18 11.02 18.55
N PRO A 156 9.30 12.02 18.41
CA PRO A 156 9.23 12.88 17.22
C PRO A 156 10.55 13.64 17.00
N GLY A 157 11.29 14.02 18.05
CA GLY A 157 12.57 14.72 17.91
C GLY A 157 13.74 13.87 17.38
N VAL A 158 13.62 12.53 17.37
CA VAL A 158 14.67 11.63 16.87
C VAL A 158 14.33 11.10 15.48
N PHE A 159 13.03 10.88 15.20
CA PHE A 159 12.56 10.21 13.98
C PHE A 159 11.63 11.05 13.10
N GLY A 160 11.10 12.16 13.61
CA GLY A 160 10.37 13.16 12.84
C GLY A 160 11.38 14.09 12.19
N GLY A 161 11.41 14.13 10.87
CA GLY A 161 12.39 14.89 10.10
C GLY A 161 12.51 16.33 10.62
N SER A 162 13.73 16.70 11.01
CA SER A 162 14.05 18.02 11.55
C SER A 162 13.84 19.10 10.49
N GLY A 163 12.68 19.74 10.49
CA GLY A 163 12.55 21.08 9.96
C GLY A 163 13.28 22.04 10.91
N SER A 164 14.45 22.54 10.49
CA SER A 164 15.13 23.71 11.07
C SER A 164 15.48 23.71 12.57
N ALA A 165 16.44 22.86 12.97
CA ALA A 165 17.30 23.19 14.10
C ALA A 165 18.76 23.11 13.64
N LEU A 166 19.28 24.22 13.11
CA LEU A 166 20.72 24.36 12.92
C LEU A 166 21.40 24.24 14.28
N PRO A 167 22.45 23.40 14.42
CA PRO A 167 23.34 23.45 15.59
C PRO A 167 24.22 24.70 15.44
N GLY A 168 23.65 25.84 15.80
CA GLY A 168 24.24 27.14 15.57
C GLY A 168 23.19 28.21 15.84
N GLY A 169 22.75 28.31 17.09
CA GLY A 169 22.03 29.48 17.56
C GLY A 169 22.87 30.71 17.24
N PHE A 170 22.37 31.55 16.34
CA PHE A 170 22.83 32.93 16.28
C PHE A 170 22.35 33.57 17.59
N ASP A 171 23.29 33.94 18.47
CA ASP A 171 22.99 34.81 19.60
C ASP A 171 22.38 36.09 19.07
N VAL A 172 21.06 36.23 19.22
CA VAL A 172 20.35 37.44 18.87
C VAL A 172 20.77 38.50 19.90
N PRO A 173 21.41 39.61 19.50
CA PRO A 173 21.87 40.61 20.46
C PRO A 173 20.68 41.23 21.22
N PRO A 174 20.85 41.64 22.49
CA PRO A 174 19.74 42.09 23.36
C PRO A 174 18.96 43.30 22.82
N ALA A 175 19.53 44.04 21.86
CA ALA A 175 18.84 45.12 21.15
C ALA A 175 17.78 44.63 20.15
N LEU A 176 17.86 43.38 19.67
CA LEU A 176 16.97 42.79 18.68
C LEU A 176 15.84 41.98 19.36
N GLU A 177 16.05 41.47 20.58
CA GLU A 177 14.97 40.91 21.42
C GLU A 177 13.91 41.96 21.77
N ALA A 178 14.30 43.23 21.97
CA ALA A 178 13.34 44.30 22.25
C ALA A 178 12.45 44.65 21.03
N ILE A 179 12.88 44.33 19.81
CA ILE A 179 12.09 44.50 18.57
C ILE A 179 11.21 43.27 18.31
N VAL A 180 11.71 42.07 18.66
CA VAL A 180 10.97 40.81 18.49
C VAL A 180 9.94 40.60 19.61
N GLY A 181 10.17 41.13 20.82
CA GLY A 181 9.29 41.00 21.98
C GLY A 181 7.92 41.67 21.85
N GLU A 182 7.75 42.63 20.92
CA GLU A 182 6.43 43.20 20.58
C GLU A 182 5.69 42.44 19.46
N SER A 183 6.37 41.50 18.77
CA SER A 183 5.83 40.86 17.56
C SER A 183 4.99 39.59 17.81
N GLY A 184 4.80 39.16 19.06
CA GLY A 184 3.94 38.01 19.37
C GLY A 184 4.36 36.71 18.64
N PHE A 185 5.66 36.51 18.43
CA PHE A 185 6.18 35.36 17.71
C PHE A 185 6.35 34.17 18.67
N GLU A 186 5.35 33.28 18.72
CA GLU A 186 5.42 31.99 19.42
C GLU A 186 6.38 31.04 18.67
N VAL A 187 7.59 30.86 19.21
CA VAL A 187 8.54 29.85 18.75
C VAL A 187 8.48 28.65 19.68
N GLY A 188 7.96 27.52 19.20
CA GLY A 188 8.32 26.21 19.75
C GLY A 188 7.20 25.19 19.99
N GLY A 189 5.92 25.52 19.80
CA GLY A 189 4.81 24.59 20.06
C GLY A 189 4.22 23.86 18.84
N VAL A 190 4.22 24.51 17.67
CA VAL A 190 3.37 24.09 16.53
C VAL A 190 3.95 22.89 15.76
N ASP A 191 5.27 22.75 15.67
CA ASP A 191 5.90 21.71 14.84
C ASP A 191 5.77 20.29 15.43
N GLY A 192 5.68 20.18 16.76
CA GLY A 192 5.56 18.89 17.45
C GLY A 192 4.21 18.22 17.24
N ASP A 193 3.14 19.01 17.20
CA ASP A 193 1.78 18.51 17.02
C ASP A 193 1.55 18.02 15.59
N VAL A 194 2.03 18.76 14.59
CA VAL A 194 1.94 18.35 13.17
C VAL A 194 2.68 17.03 12.92
N ALA A 195 3.89 16.88 13.44
CA ALA A 195 4.66 15.63 13.28
C ALA A 195 3.95 14.43 13.93
N ARG A 196 3.35 14.64 15.11
CA ARG A 196 2.59 13.59 15.81
C ARG A 196 1.31 13.21 15.07
N GLN A 197 0.58 14.22 14.59
CA GLN A 197 -0.63 14.08 13.79
C GLN A 197 -0.38 13.29 12.50
N GLN A 198 0.69 13.63 11.78
CA GLN A 198 1.11 12.90 10.60
C GLN A 198 1.51 11.45 10.93
N GLY A 199 2.22 11.24 12.04
CA GLY A 199 2.58 9.89 12.52
C GLY A 199 1.35 9.02 12.81
N ILE A 200 0.29 9.59 13.39
CA ILE A 200 -0.99 8.89 13.64
C ILE A 200 -1.67 8.53 12.31
N ALA A 201 -1.70 9.47 11.36
CA ALA A 201 -2.29 9.23 10.05
C ALA A 201 -1.60 8.11 9.27
N ASP A 202 -0.28 8.11 9.28
CA ASP A 202 0.52 7.06 8.66
C ASP A 202 0.34 5.72 9.37
N LEU A 203 0.32 5.70 10.72
CA LEU A 203 0.09 4.48 11.49
C LEU A 203 -1.24 3.82 11.15
N LEU A 204 -2.33 4.60 11.10
CA LEU A 204 -3.67 4.08 10.79
C LEU A 204 -3.77 3.58 9.34
N SER A 205 -3.14 4.29 8.41
CA SER A 205 -3.16 3.94 6.98
C SER A 205 -2.34 2.69 6.68
N TYR A 206 -1.11 2.61 7.20
CA TYR A 206 -0.27 1.44 7.03
C TYR A 206 -0.77 0.25 7.86
N GLY A 207 -1.31 0.49 9.06
CA GLY A 207 -1.93 -0.54 9.88
C GLY A 207 -3.12 -1.20 9.20
N SER A 208 -4.03 -0.41 8.62
CA SER A 208 -5.19 -0.93 7.90
C SER A 208 -4.79 -1.69 6.63
N LEU A 209 -3.81 -1.19 5.87
CA LEU A 209 -3.26 -1.87 4.70
C LEU A 209 -2.62 -3.22 5.07
N ALA A 210 -1.85 -3.25 6.17
CA ALA A 210 -1.24 -4.49 6.66
C ALA A 210 -2.31 -5.52 7.03
N LEU A 211 -3.34 -5.11 7.77
CA LEU A 211 -4.46 -5.97 8.14
C LEU A 211 -5.21 -6.50 6.91
N ALA A 212 -5.59 -5.65 5.97
CA ALA A 212 -6.28 -6.06 4.75
C ALA A 212 -5.43 -7.06 3.95
N SER A 213 -4.13 -6.80 3.83
CA SER A 213 -3.19 -7.67 3.13
C SER A 213 -3.04 -9.03 3.82
N VAL A 214 -2.96 -9.07 5.16
CA VAL A 214 -2.91 -10.31 5.94
C VAL A 214 -4.18 -11.13 5.77
N VAL A 215 -5.37 -10.50 5.80
CA VAL A 215 -6.65 -11.20 5.59
C VAL A 215 -6.71 -11.85 4.21
N ILE A 216 -6.27 -11.13 3.17
CA ILE A 216 -6.22 -11.66 1.80
C ILE A 216 -5.21 -12.80 1.69
N PHE A 217 -4.02 -12.65 2.30
CA PHE A 217 -3.02 -13.70 2.36
C PHE A 217 -3.57 -14.97 3.01
N LEU A 218 -4.14 -14.87 4.21
CA LEU A 218 -4.67 -16.02 4.94
C LEU A 218 -5.82 -16.70 4.18
N ARG A 219 -6.72 -15.91 3.59
CA ARG A 219 -7.82 -16.44 2.78
C ARG A 219 -7.31 -17.18 1.54
N SER A 220 -6.33 -16.61 0.84
CA SER A 220 -5.75 -17.21 -0.37
C SER A 220 -4.90 -18.43 -0.04
N TRP A 221 -4.16 -18.40 1.07
CA TRP A 221 -3.35 -19.52 1.56
C TRP A 221 -4.22 -20.73 1.90
N ASN A 222 -5.33 -20.51 2.63
CA ASN A 222 -6.27 -21.58 2.98
C ASN A 222 -6.99 -22.20 1.77
N ALA A 223 -6.99 -21.53 0.62
CA ALA A 223 -7.54 -22.05 -0.63
C ALA A 223 -6.56 -22.97 -1.39
N VAL A 224 -5.28 -23.01 -1.00
CA VAL A 224 -4.30 -23.93 -1.57
C VAL A 224 -4.46 -25.30 -0.90
N PRO A 225 -4.90 -26.34 -1.62
CA PRO A 225 -5.01 -27.69 -1.07
C PRO A 225 -3.61 -28.18 -0.66
N GLU A 226 -3.49 -28.64 0.58
CA GLU A 226 -2.35 -29.47 1.00
C GLU A 226 -2.36 -30.71 0.12
N ASN A 227 -1.33 -30.90 -0.71
CA ASN A 227 -1.12 -32.16 -1.42
C ASN A 227 -0.90 -33.26 -0.37
N ARG A 228 -1.98 -33.90 0.10
CA ARG A 228 -1.97 -35.15 0.86
C ARG A 228 -2.20 -36.32 -0.08
#